data_AF-A0A7C6K4Z9-F1
#
_entry.id   AF-A0A7C6K4Z9-F1
#
_cell.length_a   1.000
_cell.length_b   1.000
_cell.length_c   1.000
_cell.angle_alpha   90.00
_cell.angle_beta   90.00
_cell.angle_gamma   90.00
#
_symmetry.space_group_name_H-M   'P 1'
#
loop_
_entity.id
_entity.type
_entity.pdbx_description
1 polymer ?
#
loop_
_entity_poly.entity_id
_entity_poly.type
_entity_poly.pdbx_seq_one_letter_code
_entity_poly.pdbx_strand_id
1 'polypeptide(L)'
;MEICAQSSSVALKFDIPKYAGSVELPKEEKPQENPPKTPSKISVFLDAGHGGKDPGAQGNGLNEKDIALSIALKTGEILKNHNIDVKYSRTTDVFVELDDRASMANNANSDIFVSFHCNSFTDSSAKGTETYHYPGSAEGAKLAKSIQDSIIKNGVYNGDRGVKENTYLVLKQTKMPAALVEMAFISNSEDANILKNRQNEMANAIAMGILDYLEIPYNETSEGLYRVQTGAFSQRENAQNLVDELKAKGYEAMIVEKGGIYKVQVGAFSQRGNADKLAEQLKANGFEAIVVR
;
A
#
# COMPACT_ATOMS: atom_id res chain seq x y z
N MET A 1 -6.05 60.14 49.49
CA MET A 1 -4.62 59.85 49.69
C MET A 1 -4.22 58.97 48.52
N GLU A 2 -3.76 59.47 47.37
CA GLU A 2 -2.48 60.20 47.17
C GLU A 2 -1.40 59.61 48.08
N ILE A 3 -0.28 59.10 47.58
CA ILE A 3 0.95 59.84 47.19
C ILE A 3 1.84 58.76 46.49
N CYS A 4 2.26 58.91 45.23
CA CYS A 4 3.54 59.46 44.76
C CYS A 4 4.83 58.87 45.39
N ALA A 5 5.71 58.29 44.59
CA ALA A 5 7.16 58.16 44.88
C ALA A 5 7.86 57.88 43.53
N GLN A 6 8.24 58.92 42.81
CA GLN A 6 9.56 59.56 42.81
C GLN A 6 10.67 58.74 42.14
N SER A 7 10.98 59.22 40.95
CA SER A 7 12.20 59.04 40.19
C SER A 7 13.43 59.59 40.92
N SER A 8 14.57 58.91 40.75
CA SER A 8 15.88 59.54 40.84
C SER A 8 16.70 59.07 39.64
N SER A 9 16.87 60.00 38.70
CA SER A 9 17.76 59.91 37.56
C SER A 9 19.17 60.30 37.97
N VAL A 10 20.16 59.54 37.50
CA VAL A 10 21.53 60.03 37.36
C VAL A 10 21.81 60.03 35.87
N ALA A 11 21.88 61.24 35.31
CA ALA A 11 22.36 61.47 33.96
C ALA A 11 23.88 61.62 34.01
N LEU A 12 24.59 60.85 33.19
CA LEU A 12 25.89 61.27 32.67
C LEU A 12 25.83 61.26 31.14
N LYS A 13 25.97 62.47 30.62
CA LYS A 13 25.98 62.83 29.20
C LYS A 13 27.27 62.33 28.56
N PHE A 14 27.15 61.79 27.35
CA PHE A 14 28.23 61.85 26.38
C PHE A 14 27.75 62.63 25.16
N ASP A 15 28.55 63.62 24.78
CA ASP A 15 28.32 64.52 23.66
C ASP A 15 28.33 63.75 22.33
N ILE A 16 27.27 63.97 21.54
CA ILE A 16 27.09 63.41 20.21
C ILE A 16 27.63 64.42 19.18
N PRO A 17 28.59 64.06 18.31
CA PRO A 17 28.94 64.88 17.16
C PRO A 17 27.77 64.90 16.16
N LYS A 18 27.35 66.10 15.77
CA LYS A 18 26.40 66.31 14.67
C LYS A 18 27.03 65.83 13.36
N TYR A 19 26.50 64.75 12.79
CA TYR A 19 26.63 64.48 11.36
C TYR A 19 25.34 64.88 10.66
N ALA A 20 25.46 65.91 9.82
CA ALA A 20 24.44 66.28 8.84
C ALA A 20 24.54 65.32 7.65
N GLY A 21 23.56 64.43 7.55
CA GLY A 21 23.35 63.57 6.39
C GLY A 21 21.91 63.08 6.44
N SER A 22 21.13 63.38 5.41
CA SER A 22 19.77 62.87 5.25
C SER A 22 19.84 61.35 5.08
N VAL A 23 19.54 60.61 6.14
CA VAL A 23 19.36 59.16 6.08
C VAL A 23 17.96 58.90 5.52
N GLU A 24 17.88 58.48 4.26
CA GLU A 24 16.67 57.81 3.77
C GLU A 24 16.49 56.51 4.56
N LEU A 25 15.34 56.36 5.22
CA LEU A 25 14.98 55.13 5.91
C LEU A 25 14.91 53.99 4.88
N PRO A 26 15.45 52.80 5.19
CA PRO A 26 15.36 51.66 4.29
C PRO A 26 13.89 51.31 4.06
N LYS A 27 13.51 51.18 2.79
CA LYS A 27 12.17 50.71 2.41
C LYS A 27 12.00 49.30 2.97
N GLU A 28 10.92 49.07 3.71
CA GLU A 28 10.53 47.74 4.17
C GLU A 28 10.40 46.81 2.95
N GLU A 29 11.33 45.87 2.80
CA GLU A 29 11.10 44.71 1.94
C GLU A 29 10.03 43.85 2.62
N LYS A 30 8.86 43.76 1.98
CA LYS A 30 7.83 42.81 2.39
C LYS A 30 8.45 41.40 2.40
N PRO A 31 8.17 40.57 3.42
CA PRO A 31 8.63 39.19 3.44
C PRO A 31 8.23 38.50 2.14
N GLN A 32 9.21 37.99 1.39
CA GLN A 32 8.92 37.09 0.27
C GLN A 32 8.30 35.83 0.85
N GLU A 33 6.99 35.67 0.65
CA GLU A 33 6.32 34.40 0.93
C GLU A 33 6.97 33.32 0.07
N ASN A 34 7.60 32.34 0.73
CA ASN A 34 8.02 31.12 0.06
C ASN A 34 6.80 30.50 -0.64
N PRO A 35 6.92 30.02 -1.89
CA PRO A 35 5.81 29.38 -2.57
C PRO A 35 5.29 28.22 -1.71
N PRO A 36 3.97 27.98 -1.70
CA PRO A 36 3.38 26.93 -0.87
C PRO A 36 4.05 25.60 -1.19
N LYS A 37 4.61 24.95 -0.16
CA LYS A 37 5.09 23.56 -0.24
C LYS A 37 3.93 22.73 -0.78
N THR A 38 4.07 22.17 -1.98
CA THR A 38 3.22 21.08 -2.44
C THR A 38 3.15 20.03 -1.33
N PRO A 39 1.97 19.53 -0.94
CA PRO A 39 1.88 18.51 0.09
C PRO A 39 2.77 17.33 -0.30
N SER A 40 3.69 16.95 0.58
CA SER A 40 4.61 15.84 0.32
C SER A 40 3.79 14.57 0.11
N LYS A 41 4.13 13.83 -0.94
CA LYS A 41 3.53 12.53 -1.26
C LYS A 41 3.67 11.59 -0.05
N ILE A 42 2.58 10.94 0.35
CA ILE A 42 2.57 9.96 1.46
C ILE A 42 3.56 8.82 1.13
N SER A 43 4.37 8.43 2.10
CA SER A 43 5.44 7.44 1.98
C SER A 43 5.14 6.19 2.82
N VAL A 44 5.13 5.02 2.19
CA VAL A 44 4.95 3.71 2.85
C VAL A 44 6.24 2.92 2.75
N PHE A 45 6.72 2.39 3.87
CA PHE A 45 7.83 1.44 3.90
C PHE A 45 7.33 0.00 3.99
N LEU A 46 7.67 -0.82 2.98
CA LEU A 46 7.31 -2.23 2.92
C LEU A 46 8.53 -3.11 3.22
N ASP A 47 8.45 -3.90 4.27
CA ASP A 47 9.51 -4.79 4.70
C ASP A 47 9.19 -6.24 4.31
N ALA A 48 9.98 -6.82 3.40
CA ALA A 48 9.88 -8.24 3.08
C ALA A 48 10.74 -9.05 4.06
N GLY A 49 10.11 -9.78 4.99
CA GLY A 49 10.78 -10.58 6.01
C GLY A 49 11.86 -11.53 5.45
N HIS A 50 12.87 -11.85 6.26
CA HIS A 50 13.97 -12.78 5.90
C HIS A 50 14.76 -12.35 4.65
N GLY A 51 15.37 -13.29 3.92
CA GLY A 51 16.06 -13.06 2.64
C GLY A 51 17.50 -13.58 2.63
N GLY A 52 18.02 -13.86 1.45
CA GLY A 52 19.37 -14.38 1.24
C GLY A 52 19.62 -15.66 2.06
N LYS A 53 20.54 -15.55 3.03
CA LYS A 53 20.97 -16.64 3.93
C LYS A 53 19.88 -17.11 4.90
N ASP A 54 18.86 -16.29 5.14
CA ASP A 54 17.74 -16.62 6.02
C ASP A 54 16.52 -16.97 5.17
N PRO A 55 16.12 -18.26 5.08
CA PRO A 55 14.95 -18.68 4.34
C PRO A 55 13.63 -18.31 5.03
N GLY A 56 13.68 -17.95 6.32
CA GLY A 56 12.51 -17.92 7.19
C GLY A 56 11.93 -19.31 7.41
N ALA A 57 10.64 -19.37 7.73
CA ALA A 57 9.92 -20.64 7.84
C ALA A 57 9.89 -21.37 6.49
N GLN A 58 10.00 -22.69 6.55
CA GLN A 58 9.95 -23.59 5.40
C GLN A 58 8.85 -24.63 5.61
N GLY A 59 8.03 -24.84 4.59
CA GLY A 59 6.91 -25.78 4.67
C GLY A 59 6.25 -25.97 3.32
N ASN A 60 5.73 -27.17 3.06
CA ASN A 60 4.96 -27.47 1.85
C ASN A 60 5.69 -27.09 0.53
N GLY A 61 7.02 -27.15 0.50
CA GLY A 61 7.86 -26.79 -0.64
C GLY A 61 8.01 -25.28 -0.89
N LEU A 62 7.66 -24.45 0.09
CA LEU A 62 7.77 -23.00 0.05
C LEU A 62 8.83 -22.51 1.05
N ASN A 63 9.50 -21.40 0.73
CA ASN A 63 10.26 -20.61 1.69
C ASN A 63 9.53 -19.30 1.95
N GLU A 64 9.43 -18.91 3.21
CA GLU A 64 8.82 -17.65 3.63
C GLU A 64 9.45 -16.43 2.92
N LYS A 65 10.78 -16.39 2.79
CA LYS A 65 11.49 -15.27 2.14
C LYS A 65 11.00 -14.97 0.72
N ASP A 66 10.59 -15.99 -0.03
CA ASP A 66 10.15 -15.89 -1.42
C ASP A 66 8.72 -15.35 -1.48
N ILE A 67 7.85 -15.85 -0.59
CA ILE A 67 6.45 -15.42 -0.46
C ILE A 67 6.38 -13.97 0.03
N ALA A 68 7.10 -13.64 1.09
CA ALA A 68 7.18 -12.30 1.66
C ALA A 68 7.64 -11.26 0.62
N LEU A 69 8.70 -11.57 -0.13
CA LEU A 69 9.20 -10.68 -1.19
C LEU A 69 8.16 -10.46 -2.28
N SER A 70 7.58 -11.55 -2.80
CA SER A 70 6.63 -11.49 -3.90
C SER A 70 5.40 -10.65 -3.54
N ILE A 71 4.80 -10.88 -2.37
CA ILE A 71 3.60 -10.18 -1.93
C ILE A 71 3.91 -8.72 -1.55
N ALA A 72 5.05 -8.43 -0.92
CA ALA A 72 5.46 -7.05 -0.64
C ALA A 72 5.65 -6.24 -1.94
N LEU A 73 6.30 -6.81 -2.96
CA LEU A 73 6.48 -6.14 -4.26
C LEU A 73 5.14 -5.87 -4.95
N LYS A 74 4.26 -6.88 -5.03
CA LYS A 74 2.91 -6.73 -5.60
C LYS A 74 2.10 -5.66 -4.87
N THR A 75 2.14 -5.65 -3.53
CA THR A 75 1.45 -4.65 -2.70
C THR A 75 1.96 -3.25 -3.04
N GLY A 76 3.28 -3.08 -3.11
CA GLY A 76 3.88 -1.79 -3.43
C GLY A 76 3.57 -1.28 -4.83
N GLU A 77 3.44 -2.14 -5.86
CA GLU A 77 2.96 -1.71 -7.17
C GLU A 77 1.54 -1.14 -7.12
N ILE A 78 0.65 -1.76 -6.34
CA ILE A 78 -0.72 -1.26 -6.16
C ILE A 78 -0.69 0.11 -5.47
N LEU A 79 0.10 0.26 -4.40
CA LEU A 79 0.22 1.53 -3.67
C LEU A 79 0.81 2.65 -4.56
N LYS A 80 1.84 2.35 -5.38
CA LYS A 80 2.42 3.32 -6.33
C LYS A 80 1.37 3.86 -7.31
N ASN A 81 0.47 3.00 -7.79
CA ASN A 81 -0.64 3.39 -8.66
C ASN A 81 -1.68 4.29 -7.98
N HIS A 82 -1.67 4.36 -6.65
CA HIS A 82 -2.48 5.28 -5.84
C HIS A 82 -1.70 6.51 -5.40
N ASN A 83 -0.62 6.86 -6.14
CA ASN A 83 0.22 8.00 -5.85
C ASN A 83 0.83 7.96 -4.44
N ILE A 84 1.21 6.77 -3.96
CA ILE A 84 2.03 6.59 -2.75
C ILE A 84 3.51 6.45 -3.13
N ASP A 85 4.40 7.07 -2.36
CA ASP A 85 5.84 6.82 -2.42
C ASP A 85 6.15 5.52 -1.68
N VAL A 86 6.68 4.50 -2.37
CA VAL A 86 6.90 3.18 -1.78
C VAL A 86 8.39 2.90 -1.69
N LYS A 87 8.84 2.61 -0.47
CA LYS A 87 10.21 2.20 -0.16
C LYS A 87 10.21 0.78 0.37
N TYR A 88 11.31 0.07 0.17
CA TYR A 88 11.41 -1.35 0.54
C TYR A 88 12.64 -1.61 1.40
N SER A 89 12.56 -2.58 2.32
CA SER A 89 13.78 -3.14 2.93
C SER A 89 14.63 -3.89 1.92
N ARG A 90 13.99 -4.64 1.01
CA ARG A 90 14.63 -5.35 -0.09
C ARG A 90 13.67 -5.53 -1.26
N THR A 91 14.23 -5.56 -2.47
CA THR A 91 13.50 -5.84 -3.73
C THR A 91 14.02 -7.09 -4.44
N THR A 92 15.04 -7.73 -3.89
CA THR A 92 15.64 -8.97 -4.37
C THR A 92 15.88 -9.93 -3.20
N ASP A 93 16.36 -11.15 -3.48
CA ASP A 93 16.69 -12.13 -2.46
C ASP A 93 18.03 -11.84 -1.79
N VAL A 94 18.04 -10.82 -0.91
CA VAL A 94 19.17 -10.42 -0.08
C VAL A 94 18.78 -10.42 1.38
N PHE A 95 19.72 -10.74 2.26
CA PHE A 95 19.51 -10.65 3.69
C PHE A 95 19.67 -9.21 4.16
N VAL A 96 18.72 -8.74 4.98
CA VAL A 96 18.76 -7.43 5.66
C VAL A 96 18.62 -7.69 7.16
N GLU A 97 19.53 -7.14 7.96
CA GLU A 97 19.49 -7.28 9.42
C GLU A 97 18.24 -6.62 10.02
N LEU A 98 17.76 -7.11 11.16
CA LEU A 98 16.52 -6.59 11.76
C LEU A 98 16.61 -5.11 12.14
N ASP A 99 17.74 -4.68 12.72
CA ASP A 99 17.99 -3.28 13.07
C ASP A 99 18.06 -2.38 11.82
N ASP A 100 18.60 -2.90 10.71
CA ASP A 100 18.71 -2.17 9.45
C ASP A 100 17.34 -1.93 8.83
N ARG A 101 16.42 -2.89 8.90
CA ARG A 101 15.05 -2.73 8.38
C ARG A 101 14.33 -1.54 9.01
N ALA A 102 14.37 -1.45 10.34
CA ALA A 102 13.79 -0.33 11.07
C ALA A 102 14.54 0.98 10.79
N SER A 103 15.87 0.94 10.74
CA SER A 103 16.70 2.11 10.46
C SER A 103 16.46 2.67 9.05
N MET A 104 16.29 1.82 8.05
CA MET A 104 15.94 2.22 6.68
C MET A 104 14.59 2.95 6.65
N ALA A 105 13.57 2.42 7.32
CA ALA A 105 12.25 3.05 7.42
C ALA A 105 12.31 4.41 8.14
N ASN A 106 13.07 4.47 9.23
CA ASN A 106 13.27 5.69 10.01
C ASN A 106 14.02 6.76 9.21
N ASN A 107 15.10 6.40 8.51
CA ASN A 107 15.90 7.32 7.69
C ASN A 107 15.12 7.80 6.45
N ALA A 108 14.23 6.96 5.94
CA ALA A 108 13.32 7.30 4.85
C ALA A 108 12.23 8.30 5.25
N ASN A 109 12.03 8.55 6.55
CA ASN A 109 10.91 9.31 7.10
C ASN A 109 9.55 8.86 6.54
N SER A 110 9.34 7.54 6.45
CA SER A 110 8.07 7.00 5.98
C SER A 110 6.94 7.24 6.98
N ASP A 111 5.74 7.47 6.46
CA ASP A 111 4.53 7.72 7.25
C ASP A 111 4.01 6.46 7.94
N ILE A 112 4.22 5.28 7.34
CA ILE A 112 3.91 3.97 7.94
C ILE A 112 4.93 2.90 7.55
N PHE A 113 4.96 1.82 8.33
CA PHE A 113 5.75 0.62 8.11
C PHE A 113 4.87 -0.64 8.10
N VAL A 114 5.04 -1.50 7.10
CA VAL A 114 4.34 -2.80 7.01
C VAL A 114 5.34 -3.89 6.69
N SER A 115 5.46 -4.88 7.57
CA SER A 115 6.32 -6.07 7.38
C SER A 115 5.49 -7.29 6.98
N PHE A 116 6.01 -8.11 6.07
CA PHE A 116 5.33 -9.26 5.47
C PHE A 116 6.05 -10.55 5.87
N HIS A 117 5.31 -11.46 6.49
CA HIS A 117 5.80 -12.73 7.02
C HIS A 117 4.82 -13.88 6.75
N CYS A 118 5.29 -15.11 6.93
CA CYS A 118 4.47 -16.31 6.92
C CYS A 118 4.65 -17.06 8.23
N ASN A 119 3.53 -17.40 8.86
CA ASN A 119 3.58 -18.07 10.14
C ASN A 119 4.01 -19.53 9.97
N SER A 120 4.39 -20.16 11.07
CA SER A 120 4.66 -21.59 11.11
C SER A 120 4.47 -22.12 12.50
N PHE A 121 3.97 -23.35 12.58
CA PHE A 121 3.78 -24.04 13.85
C PHE A 121 3.99 -25.53 13.69
N THR A 122 4.41 -26.19 14.78
CA THR A 122 4.70 -27.63 14.80
C THR A 122 3.45 -28.48 14.58
N ASP A 123 2.29 -28.01 15.06
CA ASP A 123 1.00 -28.60 14.71
C ASP A 123 0.55 -28.02 13.36
N SER A 124 0.60 -28.84 12.32
CA SER A 124 0.24 -28.47 10.95
C SER A 124 -1.25 -28.17 10.77
N SER A 125 -2.10 -28.37 11.78
CA SER A 125 -3.49 -27.94 11.77
C SER A 125 -3.66 -26.44 12.04
N ALA A 126 -2.65 -25.78 12.63
CA ALA A 126 -2.65 -24.35 12.86
C ALA A 126 -2.70 -23.60 11.53
N LYS A 127 -3.70 -22.73 11.39
CA LYS A 127 -3.98 -22.00 10.15
C LYS A 127 -4.61 -20.65 10.45
N GLY A 128 -4.59 -19.75 9.48
CA GLY A 128 -5.17 -18.41 9.61
C GLY A 128 -4.18 -17.27 9.41
N THR A 129 -4.73 -16.07 9.21
CA THR A 129 -3.96 -14.82 9.11
C THR A 129 -4.05 -14.06 10.43
N GLU A 130 -2.96 -13.43 10.84
CA GLU A 130 -2.89 -12.53 12.00
C GLU A 130 -2.02 -11.32 11.68
N THR A 131 -2.33 -10.19 12.31
CA THR A 131 -1.55 -8.95 12.11
C THR A 131 -1.12 -8.40 13.47
N TYR A 132 0.15 -8.08 13.59
CA TYR A 132 0.78 -7.62 14.83
C TYR A 132 1.05 -6.12 14.82
N HIS A 133 0.98 -5.50 16.00
CA HIS A 133 1.51 -4.17 16.28
C HIS A 133 2.29 -4.15 17.60
N TYR A 134 3.05 -3.09 17.83
CA TYR A 134 3.76 -2.91 19.10
C TYR A 134 2.78 -2.58 20.25
N PRO A 135 2.95 -3.16 21.45
CA PRO A 135 2.15 -2.82 22.62
C PRO A 135 2.12 -1.31 22.90
N GLY A 136 0.92 -0.77 23.12
CA GLY A 136 0.73 0.66 23.40
C GLY A 136 0.80 1.60 22.18
N SER A 137 1.03 1.09 20.97
CA SER A 137 0.95 1.88 19.73
C SER A 137 -0.49 1.92 19.22
N ALA A 138 -1.23 2.99 19.55
CA ALA A 138 -2.62 3.16 19.12
C ALA A 138 -2.77 3.22 17.59
N GLU A 139 -1.86 3.95 16.92
CA GLU A 139 -1.87 4.05 15.45
C GLU A 139 -1.38 2.76 14.79
N GLY A 140 -0.42 2.05 15.39
CA GLY A 140 -0.05 0.70 14.94
C GLY A 140 -1.21 -0.28 15.04
N ALA A 141 -2.00 -0.22 16.11
CA ALA A 141 -3.19 -1.05 16.28
C ALA A 141 -4.26 -0.77 15.21
N LYS A 142 -4.49 0.50 14.87
CA LYS A 142 -5.42 0.89 13.79
C LYS A 142 -4.94 0.40 12.43
N LEU A 143 -3.66 0.58 12.10
CA LEU A 143 -3.07 0.09 10.87
C LEU A 143 -3.19 -1.44 10.75
N ALA A 144 -2.78 -2.16 11.81
CA ALA A 144 -2.88 -3.62 11.87
C ALA A 144 -4.33 -4.10 11.69
N LYS A 145 -5.29 -3.42 12.33
CA LYS A 145 -6.71 -3.74 12.19
C LYS A 145 -7.24 -3.50 10.78
N SER A 146 -6.89 -2.37 10.17
CA SER A 146 -7.32 -2.05 8.80
C SER A 146 -6.85 -3.10 7.80
N ILE A 147 -5.58 -3.54 7.94
CA ILE A 147 -5.01 -4.61 7.11
C ILE A 147 -5.71 -5.95 7.38
N GLN A 148 -5.84 -6.36 8.65
CA GLN A 148 -6.48 -7.62 9.03
C GLN A 148 -7.93 -7.70 8.52
N ASP A 149 -8.74 -6.66 8.80
CA ASP A 149 -10.13 -6.58 8.38
C ASP A 149 -10.24 -6.67 6.85
N SER A 150 -9.35 -5.99 6.12
CA SER A 150 -9.35 -6.00 4.66
C SER A 150 -9.06 -7.39 4.07
N ILE A 151 -8.09 -8.13 4.64
CA ILE A 151 -7.78 -9.51 4.20
C ILE A 151 -9.01 -10.41 4.33
N ILE A 152 -9.72 -10.32 5.45
CA ILE A 152 -10.92 -11.12 5.73
C ILE A 152 -12.09 -10.68 4.86
N LYS A 153 -12.38 -9.37 4.80
CA LYS A 153 -13.49 -8.80 4.02
C LYS A 153 -13.38 -9.12 2.53
N ASN A 154 -12.17 -9.16 1.98
CA ASN A 154 -11.93 -9.48 0.57
C ASN A 154 -11.88 -11.00 0.27
N GLY A 155 -12.13 -11.86 1.28
CA GLY A 155 -12.22 -13.30 1.08
C GLY A 155 -10.92 -13.96 0.61
N VAL A 156 -9.76 -13.33 0.89
CA VAL A 156 -8.45 -13.92 0.58
C VAL A 156 -8.21 -15.14 1.46
N TYR A 157 -8.66 -15.06 2.71
CA TYR A 157 -8.50 -16.09 3.70
C TYR A 157 -9.70 -16.08 4.67
N ASN A 158 -10.20 -17.25 5.10
CA ASN A 158 -11.41 -17.35 5.93
C ASN A 158 -11.13 -17.60 7.43
N GLY A 159 -9.91 -17.96 7.81
CA GLY A 159 -9.50 -18.07 9.21
C GLY A 159 -8.87 -16.78 9.72
N ASP A 160 -9.67 -16.02 10.45
CA ASP A 160 -9.28 -14.79 11.13
C ASP A 160 -8.73 -15.11 12.53
N ARG A 161 -7.45 -14.80 12.78
CA ARG A 161 -6.81 -14.93 14.09
C ARG A 161 -6.65 -13.59 14.80
N GLY A 162 -7.17 -12.52 14.19
CA GLY A 162 -7.26 -11.19 14.74
C GLY A 162 -5.95 -10.40 14.75
N VAL A 163 -6.06 -9.23 15.36
CA VAL A 163 -4.93 -8.33 15.64
C VAL A 163 -4.32 -8.69 16.99
N LYS A 164 -2.99 -8.66 17.08
CA LYS A 164 -2.24 -9.04 18.27
C LYS A 164 -1.12 -8.06 18.60
N GLU A 165 -0.70 -8.04 19.85
CA GLU A 165 0.46 -7.30 20.29
C GLU A 165 1.72 -8.18 20.25
N ASN A 166 2.84 -7.62 19.81
CA ASN A 166 4.15 -8.27 19.91
C ASN A 166 5.29 -7.24 19.97
N THR A 167 6.40 -7.62 20.59
CA THR A 167 7.60 -6.78 20.76
C THR A 167 8.67 -7.05 19.71
N TYR A 168 8.28 -7.56 18.52
CA TYR A 168 9.18 -7.75 17.38
C TYR A 168 10.00 -6.50 17.12
N LEU A 169 11.30 -6.70 16.86
CA LEU A 169 12.29 -5.61 16.85
C LEU A 169 11.92 -4.51 15.85
N VAL A 170 11.47 -4.91 14.65
CA VAL A 170 11.04 -3.97 13.61
C VAL A 170 9.86 -3.11 14.08
N LEU A 171 8.87 -3.67 14.77
CA LEU A 171 7.73 -2.91 15.31
C LEU A 171 8.14 -1.97 16.45
N LYS A 172 9.12 -2.39 17.26
CA LYS A 172 9.62 -1.64 18.40
C LYS A 172 10.49 -0.45 18.00
N GLN A 173 11.29 -0.59 16.96
CA GLN A 173 12.34 0.38 16.59
C GLN A 173 11.91 1.37 15.51
N THR A 174 10.86 1.07 14.75
CA THR A 174 10.26 2.03 13.81
C THR A 174 9.64 3.21 14.57
N LYS A 175 9.81 4.42 14.03
CA LYS A 175 9.32 5.68 14.62
C LYS A 175 7.93 6.10 14.12
N MET A 176 7.38 5.36 13.17
CA MET A 176 6.06 5.56 12.57
C MET A 176 5.11 4.40 12.95
N PRO A 177 3.79 4.53 12.74
CA PRO A 177 2.86 3.41 12.88
C PRO A 177 3.33 2.19 12.09
N ALA A 178 3.34 1.04 12.75
CA ALA A 178 3.93 -0.18 12.23
C ALA A 178 3.02 -1.38 12.43
N ALA A 179 2.93 -2.22 11.39
CA ALA A 179 2.24 -3.50 11.43
C ALA A 179 3.12 -4.61 10.85
N LEU A 180 2.98 -5.83 11.36
CA LEU A 180 3.60 -7.04 10.79
C LEU A 180 2.48 -8.04 10.47
N VAL A 181 2.38 -8.44 9.22
CA VAL A 181 1.33 -9.32 8.70
C VAL A 181 1.88 -10.74 8.60
N GLU A 182 1.33 -11.65 9.41
CA GLU A 182 1.50 -13.09 9.24
C GLU A 182 0.42 -13.60 8.30
N MET A 183 0.73 -13.68 7.01
CA MET A 183 -0.27 -13.82 5.94
C MET A 183 -1.04 -15.14 5.97
N ALA A 184 -0.37 -16.24 6.36
CA ALA A 184 -0.94 -17.56 6.62
C ALA A 184 0.14 -18.48 7.22
N PHE A 185 -0.21 -19.70 7.63
CA PHE A 185 0.75 -20.69 8.14
C PHE A 185 1.39 -21.52 7.02
N ILE A 186 2.67 -21.30 6.73
CA ILE A 186 3.40 -22.05 5.69
C ILE A 186 3.49 -23.55 5.99
N SER A 187 3.35 -23.95 7.25
CA SER A 187 3.33 -25.35 7.69
C SER A 187 1.99 -26.05 7.44
N ASN A 188 0.90 -25.30 7.24
CA ASN A 188 -0.42 -25.85 6.91
C ASN A 188 -0.61 -25.94 5.38
N SER A 189 -1.14 -27.06 4.89
CA SER A 189 -1.24 -27.32 3.45
C SER A 189 -2.30 -26.47 2.73
N GLU A 190 -3.42 -26.13 3.39
CA GLU A 190 -4.44 -25.23 2.84
C GLU A 190 -3.90 -23.80 2.74
N ASP A 191 -3.20 -23.35 3.77
CA ASP A 191 -2.56 -22.03 3.84
C ASP A 191 -1.44 -21.90 2.82
N ALA A 192 -0.58 -22.91 2.72
CA ALA A 192 0.47 -22.96 1.71
C ALA A 192 -0.11 -22.86 0.29
N ASN A 193 -1.28 -23.46 0.02
CA ASN A 193 -1.95 -23.33 -1.28
C ASN A 193 -2.41 -21.89 -1.54
N ILE A 194 -2.86 -21.17 -0.52
CA ILE A 194 -3.22 -19.74 -0.61
C ILE A 194 -1.96 -18.89 -0.82
N LEU A 195 -0.92 -19.08 -0.01
CA LEU A 195 0.37 -18.39 -0.12
C LEU A 195 1.02 -18.59 -1.50
N LYS A 196 0.85 -19.77 -2.10
CA LYS A 196 1.37 -20.08 -3.44
C LYS A 196 0.54 -19.47 -4.55
N ASN A 197 -0.78 -19.64 -4.51
CA ASN A 197 -1.65 -19.42 -5.67
C ASN A 197 -2.49 -18.15 -5.62
N ARG A 198 -2.62 -17.50 -4.46
CA ARG A 198 -3.47 -16.31 -4.25
C ARG A 198 -2.69 -15.05 -3.83
N GLN A 199 -1.44 -14.93 -4.27
CA GLN A 199 -0.56 -13.83 -3.88
C GLN A 199 -1.05 -12.46 -4.36
N ASN A 200 -1.69 -12.39 -5.53
CA ASN A 200 -2.24 -11.13 -6.03
C ASN A 200 -3.42 -10.67 -5.18
N GLU A 201 -4.28 -11.60 -4.82
CA GLU A 201 -5.44 -11.38 -3.96
C GLU A 201 -5.00 -10.90 -2.57
N MET A 202 -3.98 -11.55 -2.00
CA MET A 202 -3.37 -11.14 -0.73
C MET A 202 -2.76 -9.74 -0.81
N ALA A 203 -1.93 -9.49 -1.82
CA ALA A 203 -1.32 -8.16 -2.03
C ALA A 203 -2.37 -7.06 -2.20
N ASN A 204 -3.44 -7.35 -2.95
CA ASN A 204 -4.54 -6.43 -3.17
C ASN A 204 -5.30 -6.10 -1.88
N ALA A 205 -5.62 -7.12 -1.07
CA ALA A 205 -6.30 -6.90 0.20
C ALA A 205 -5.43 -6.14 1.21
N ILE A 206 -4.13 -6.44 1.29
CA ILE A 206 -3.20 -5.68 2.13
C ILE A 206 -3.11 -4.23 1.65
N ALA A 207 -2.98 -4.00 0.35
CA ALA A 207 -2.96 -2.65 -0.22
C ALA A 207 -4.25 -1.87 0.08
N MET A 208 -5.42 -2.50 -0.06
CA MET A 208 -6.70 -1.91 0.31
C MET A 208 -6.75 -1.52 1.79
N GLY A 209 -6.28 -2.38 2.70
CA GLY A 209 -6.25 -2.08 4.13
C GLY A 209 -5.30 -0.94 4.49
N ILE A 210 -4.16 -0.85 3.80
CA ILE A 210 -3.22 0.27 3.91
C ILE A 210 -3.87 1.57 3.41
N LEU A 211 -4.50 1.53 2.24
CA LEU A 211 -5.16 2.70 1.64
C LEU A 211 -6.34 3.18 2.50
N ASP A 212 -7.15 2.26 3.03
CA ASP A 212 -8.23 2.56 3.96
C ASP A 212 -7.70 3.23 5.25
N TYR A 213 -6.56 2.75 5.79
CA TYR A 213 -5.92 3.40 6.95
C TYR A 213 -5.44 4.81 6.63
N LEU A 214 -4.92 5.02 5.43
CA LEU A 214 -4.42 6.31 4.95
C LEU A 214 -5.55 7.24 4.44
N GLU A 215 -6.81 6.81 4.49
CA GLU A 215 -7.97 7.53 3.95
C GLU A 215 -7.84 7.86 2.44
N ILE A 216 -7.11 7.02 1.70
CA ILE A 216 -6.95 7.15 0.26
C ILE A 216 -7.95 6.21 -0.43
N PRO A 217 -8.85 6.73 -1.27
CA PRO A 217 -9.79 5.88 -2.00
C PRO A 217 -9.05 4.86 -2.87
N TYR A 218 -9.39 3.60 -2.70
CA TYR A 218 -8.98 2.56 -3.62
C TYR A 218 -9.68 2.79 -4.97
N ASN A 219 -8.94 3.30 -5.94
CA ASN A 219 -9.42 3.53 -7.30
C ASN A 219 -8.91 2.39 -8.17
N GLU A 220 -9.83 1.60 -8.72
CA GLU A 220 -9.49 0.58 -9.70
C GLU A 220 -8.89 1.23 -10.95
N THR A 221 -7.57 1.44 -10.95
CA THR A 221 -6.87 1.96 -12.10
C THR A 221 -7.03 0.95 -13.24
N SER A 222 -7.52 1.44 -14.38
CA SER A 222 -7.78 0.59 -15.53
C SER A 222 -6.53 -0.21 -15.95
N GLU A 223 -5.31 0.31 -15.76
CA GLU A 223 -4.08 -0.41 -16.12
C GLU A 223 -3.79 -1.67 -15.28
N GLY A 224 -4.46 -1.86 -14.14
CA GLY A 224 -4.24 -3.00 -13.25
C GLY A 224 -5.19 -4.18 -13.46
N LEU A 225 -6.34 -3.97 -14.10
CA LEU A 225 -7.44 -4.93 -14.14
C LEU A 225 -7.22 -6.05 -15.17
N TYR A 226 -7.62 -7.27 -14.78
CA TYR A 226 -7.82 -8.39 -15.68
C TYR A 226 -9.16 -8.26 -16.38
N ARG A 227 -9.14 -8.00 -17.67
CA ARG A 227 -10.32 -7.86 -18.52
C ARG A 227 -10.60 -9.15 -19.25
N VAL A 228 -11.88 -9.49 -19.34
CA VAL A 228 -12.30 -10.61 -20.18
C VAL A 228 -12.68 -10.07 -21.54
N GLN A 229 -11.84 -10.35 -22.54
CA GLN A 229 -12.07 -9.98 -23.93
C GLN A 229 -12.68 -11.16 -24.68
N THR A 230 -13.73 -10.91 -25.46
CA THR A 230 -14.37 -11.88 -26.35
C THR A 230 -14.40 -11.28 -27.76
N GLY A 231 -13.51 -11.72 -28.65
CA GLY A 231 -13.42 -11.17 -30.01
C GLY A 231 -12.73 -9.80 -30.15
N ALA A 232 -12.30 -9.53 -31.38
CA ALA A 232 -11.66 -8.29 -31.82
C ALA A 232 -11.93 -8.10 -33.31
N PHE A 233 -12.48 -6.95 -33.69
CA PHE A 233 -13.01 -6.71 -35.03
C PHE A 233 -12.44 -5.43 -35.64
N SER A 234 -12.22 -5.44 -36.96
CA SER A 234 -11.86 -4.23 -37.71
C SER A 234 -13.06 -3.30 -37.94
N GLN A 235 -14.28 -3.83 -37.89
CA GLN A 235 -15.52 -3.10 -38.10
C GLN A 235 -16.34 -3.04 -36.81
N ARG A 236 -16.82 -1.84 -36.46
CA ARG A 236 -17.60 -1.61 -35.23
C ARG A 236 -18.91 -2.40 -35.20
N GLU A 237 -19.56 -2.56 -36.34
CA GLU A 237 -20.83 -3.28 -36.46
C GLU A 237 -20.70 -4.75 -36.02
N ASN A 238 -19.61 -5.42 -36.40
CA ASN A 238 -19.35 -6.81 -35.98
C ASN A 238 -19.15 -6.92 -34.46
N ALA A 239 -18.44 -5.94 -33.87
CA ALA A 239 -18.29 -5.87 -32.42
C ALA A 239 -19.63 -5.59 -31.71
N GLN A 240 -20.50 -4.76 -32.31
CA GLN A 240 -21.82 -4.45 -31.77
C GLN A 240 -22.73 -5.68 -31.77
N ASN A 241 -22.74 -6.46 -32.86
CA ASN A 241 -23.51 -7.70 -32.94
C ASN A 241 -23.13 -8.69 -31.82
N LEU A 242 -21.83 -8.82 -31.52
CA LEU A 242 -21.37 -9.67 -30.42
C LEU A 242 -21.77 -9.11 -29.04
N VAL A 243 -21.68 -7.79 -28.84
CA VAL A 243 -22.18 -7.14 -27.60
C VAL A 243 -23.67 -7.43 -27.40
N ASP A 244 -24.47 -7.35 -28.45
CA ASP A 244 -25.92 -7.57 -28.37
C ASP A 244 -26.24 -9.04 -28.07
N GLU A 245 -25.51 -9.99 -28.66
CA GLU A 245 -25.63 -11.41 -28.33
C GLU A 245 -25.29 -11.69 -26.86
N LEU A 246 -24.19 -11.11 -26.36
CA LEU A 246 -23.76 -11.25 -24.97
C LEU A 246 -24.81 -10.68 -24.00
N LYS A 247 -25.33 -9.48 -24.29
CA LYS A 247 -26.39 -8.85 -23.50
C LYS A 247 -27.67 -9.67 -23.51
N ALA A 248 -28.06 -10.25 -24.64
CA ALA A 248 -29.22 -11.14 -24.73
C ALA A 248 -29.08 -12.40 -23.85
N LYS A 249 -27.85 -12.85 -23.58
CA LYS A 249 -27.53 -13.93 -22.65
C LYS A 249 -27.25 -13.47 -21.21
N GLY A 250 -27.48 -12.19 -20.91
CA GLY A 250 -27.39 -11.62 -19.56
C GLY A 250 -25.97 -11.18 -19.15
N TYR A 251 -25.03 -11.09 -20.09
CA TYR A 251 -23.70 -10.56 -19.81
C TYR A 251 -23.65 -9.05 -20.01
N GLU A 252 -22.98 -8.35 -19.10
CA GLU A 252 -22.58 -6.96 -19.34
C GLU A 252 -21.42 -6.94 -20.32
N ALA A 253 -21.60 -6.31 -21.48
CA ALA A 253 -20.57 -6.22 -22.51
C ALA A 253 -20.46 -4.80 -23.10
N MET A 254 -19.22 -4.40 -23.42
CA MET A 254 -18.90 -3.11 -24.02
C MET A 254 -17.84 -3.23 -25.12
N ILE A 255 -17.83 -2.27 -26.04
CA ILE A 255 -16.79 -2.14 -27.07
C ILE A 255 -15.67 -1.23 -26.54
N VAL A 256 -14.43 -1.71 -26.64
CA VAL A 256 -13.21 -0.95 -26.37
C VAL A 256 -12.44 -0.78 -27.67
N GLU A 257 -12.24 0.45 -28.10
CA GLU A 257 -11.49 0.77 -29.32
C GLU A 257 -10.02 1.05 -28.99
N LYS A 258 -9.10 0.31 -29.62
CA LYS A 258 -7.64 0.54 -29.47
C LYS A 258 -6.92 0.20 -30.77
N GLY A 259 -6.20 1.19 -31.32
CA GLY A 259 -5.42 1.01 -32.54
C GLY A 259 -6.26 0.67 -33.78
N GLY A 260 -7.48 1.22 -33.88
CA GLY A 260 -8.41 0.94 -34.98
C GLY A 260 -9.07 -0.44 -34.91
N ILE A 261 -8.93 -1.17 -33.80
CA ILE A 261 -9.58 -2.45 -33.54
C ILE A 261 -10.63 -2.27 -32.45
N TYR A 262 -11.83 -2.81 -32.71
CA TYR A 262 -12.96 -2.86 -31.79
C TYR A 262 -12.96 -4.18 -31.03
N LYS A 263 -12.56 -4.15 -29.76
CA LYS A 263 -12.51 -5.32 -28.86
C LYS A 263 -13.78 -5.36 -28.03
N VAL A 264 -14.40 -6.53 -27.86
CA VAL A 264 -15.54 -6.67 -26.94
C VAL A 264 -15.05 -7.15 -25.59
N GLN A 265 -15.43 -6.44 -24.53
CA GLN A 265 -15.06 -6.72 -23.14
C GLN A 265 -16.32 -7.06 -22.33
N VAL A 266 -16.26 -8.11 -21.52
CA VAL A 266 -17.43 -8.65 -20.76
C VAL A 266 -17.23 -8.54 -19.23
N GLY A 267 -16.13 -7.94 -18.80
CA GLY A 267 -15.82 -7.72 -17.40
C GLY A 267 -14.40 -7.21 -17.21
N ALA A 268 -14.16 -6.61 -16.05
CA ALA A 268 -12.84 -6.20 -15.59
C ALA A 268 -12.74 -6.50 -14.10
N PHE A 269 -11.66 -7.15 -13.68
CA PHE A 269 -11.50 -7.69 -12.34
C PHE A 269 -10.12 -7.38 -11.78
N SER A 270 -10.05 -7.02 -10.51
CA SER A 270 -8.80 -6.90 -9.77
C SER A 270 -8.10 -8.25 -9.58
N GLN A 271 -8.88 -9.33 -9.48
CA GLN A 271 -8.38 -10.70 -9.29
C GLN A 271 -8.45 -11.47 -10.61
N ARG A 272 -7.31 -12.04 -11.03
CA ARG A 272 -7.25 -12.86 -12.25
C ARG A 272 -8.21 -14.04 -12.17
N GLY A 273 -8.32 -14.68 -11.00
CA GLY A 273 -9.21 -15.82 -10.81
C GLY A 273 -10.69 -15.51 -11.11
N ASN A 274 -11.15 -14.27 -10.86
CA ASN A 274 -12.52 -13.86 -11.20
C ASN A 274 -12.67 -13.66 -12.72
N ALA A 275 -11.66 -13.07 -13.35
CA ALA A 275 -11.61 -12.95 -14.81
C ALA A 275 -11.54 -14.33 -15.49
N ASP A 276 -10.73 -15.26 -14.96
CA ASP A 276 -10.60 -16.62 -15.46
C ASP A 276 -11.93 -17.37 -15.34
N LYS A 277 -12.64 -17.28 -14.20
CA LYS A 277 -13.98 -17.86 -14.03
C LYS A 277 -14.99 -17.32 -15.04
N LEU A 278 -15.03 -16.00 -15.26
CA LEU A 278 -15.92 -15.43 -16.28
C LEU A 278 -15.51 -15.89 -17.68
N ALA A 279 -14.22 -15.97 -17.98
CA ALA A 279 -13.74 -16.46 -19.27
C ALA A 279 -14.10 -17.95 -19.50
N GLU A 280 -14.00 -18.80 -18.48
CA GLU A 280 -14.46 -20.19 -18.51
C GLU A 280 -15.97 -20.29 -18.72
N GLN A 281 -16.75 -19.46 -18.01
CA GLN A 281 -18.19 -19.40 -18.17
C GLN A 281 -18.59 -18.98 -19.59
N LEU A 282 -17.92 -17.98 -20.17
CA LEU A 282 -18.16 -17.54 -21.55
C LEU A 282 -17.84 -18.66 -22.55
N LYS A 283 -16.71 -19.36 -22.37
CA LYS A 283 -16.33 -20.53 -23.19
C LYS A 283 -17.36 -21.65 -23.10
N ALA A 284 -17.85 -21.97 -21.91
CA ALA A 284 -18.88 -22.98 -21.72
C ALA A 284 -20.21 -22.61 -22.41
N ASN A 285 -20.46 -21.31 -22.62
CA ASN A 285 -21.63 -20.79 -23.33
C ASN A 285 -21.38 -20.49 -24.83
N GLY A 286 -20.26 -20.98 -25.37
CA GLY A 286 -19.95 -20.95 -26.80
C GLY A 286 -19.20 -19.71 -27.29
N PHE A 287 -18.72 -18.84 -26.39
CA PHE A 287 -17.95 -17.65 -26.75
C PHE A 287 -16.45 -17.89 -26.59
N GLU A 288 -15.66 -17.39 -27.54
CA GLU A 288 -14.22 -17.27 -27.30
C GLU A 288 -13.95 -16.21 -26.23
N ALA A 289 -13.10 -16.52 -25.25
CA ALA A 289 -12.74 -15.56 -24.21
C ALA A 289 -11.27 -15.69 -23.80
N ILE A 290 -10.62 -14.55 -23.64
CA ILE A 290 -9.26 -14.45 -23.11
C ILE A 290 -9.22 -13.42 -21.99
N VAL A 291 -8.35 -13.66 -21.01
CA VAL A 291 -8.06 -12.69 -19.97
C VAL A 291 -6.86 -11.85 -20.41
N VAL A 292 -7.05 -10.53 -20.50
CA VAL A 292 -6.03 -9.55 -20.87
C VAL A 292 -5.83 -8.56 -19.73
N ARG A 293 -4.66 -7.91 -19.68
CA ARG A 293 -4.38 -6.84 -18.75
C ARG A 293 -4.33 -5.53 -19.53
#